data_AF-A0A1I9FWW1-F1
#
_entry.id   AF-A0A1I9FWW1-F1
#
_cell.length_a   1.000
_cell.length_b   1.000
_cell.length_c   1.000
_cell.angle_alpha   90.00
_cell.angle_beta   90.00
_cell.angle_gamma   90.00
#
_symmetry.space_group_name_H-M   'P 1'
#
loop_
_entity.id
_entity.type
_entity.pdbx_description
1 polymer ?
#
loop_
_entity_poly.entity_id
_entity_poly.type
_entity_poly.pdbx_seq_one_letter_code
_entity_poly.pdbx_strand_id
1 'polypeptide(L)'
;MALPLPSGLTPSEVAFLCEMELVTVVPRQRLESIELLTGTTPALRPPHRSNLPLWLAILLKKQRRANIVPPPWLHPDSLRDIVHQETMVDRKGWAPPPPPPARADSRGNARNPFMDDETVLSPPFLPSCTSDAPAGALPYHWFEVAEMLLAHASDDISSSSEVRSLLRDLQEVRAAKMRSSTAQLEGGVDGVMSLRGVGAMELAESRGFVIGVVEGVRKLGASTETTRREEEEEGGGQESDEQSDEDMGL
;
A
#
# COMPACT_ATOMS: atom_id res chain seq x y z
N MET A 1 14.05 -24.46 18.17
CA MET A 1 13.53 -23.11 18.45
C MET A 1 13.34 -22.43 17.11
N ALA A 2 12.13 -21.97 16.79
CA ALA A 2 11.91 -21.20 15.57
C ALA A 2 12.65 -19.86 15.70
N LEU A 3 13.45 -19.50 14.70
CA LEU A 3 14.10 -18.19 14.63
C LEU A 3 13.02 -17.10 14.66
N PRO A 4 13.16 -16.04 15.48
CA PRO A 4 12.22 -14.93 15.45
C PRO A 4 12.41 -14.19 14.12
N LEU A 5 11.51 -14.43 13.16
CA LEU A 5 11.49 -13.68 11.90
C LEU A 5 11.05 -12.24 12.17
N PRO A 6 11.62 -11.25 11.44
CA PRO A 6 11.15 -9.88 11.54
C PRO A 6 9.67 -9.79 11.19
N SER A 7 8.92 -8.95 11.91
CA SER A 7 7.49 -8.82 11.69
C SER A 7 7.18 -8.04 10.40
N GLY A 8 6.37 -8.62 9.52
CA GLY A 8 5.95 -8.01 8.26
C GLY A 8 6.70 -8.57 7.05
N LEU A 9 6.32 -8.10 5.85
CA LEU A 9 6.96 -8.50 4.61
C LEU A 9 8.28 -7.75 4.43
N THR A 10 9.30 -8.46 3.98
CA THR A 10 10.56 -7.87 3.52
C THR A 10 10.39 -7.25 2.13
N PRO A 11 11.23 -6.25 1.75
CA PRO A 11 11.22 -5.70 0.38
C PRO A 11 11.29 -6.75 -0.73
N SER A 12 12.07 -7.82 -0.52
CA SER A 12 12.16 -8.95 -1.45
C SER A 12 10.88 -9.77 -1.55
N GLU A 13 10.17 -9.99 -0.44
CA GLU A 13 8.89 -10.69 -0.47
C GLU A 13 7.80 -9.83 -1.12
N VAL A 14 7.83 -8.51 -0.91
CA VAL A 14 6.92 -7.59 -1.60
C VAL A 14 7.17 -7.63 -3.12
N ALA A 15 8.43 -7.56 -3.55
CA ALA A 15 8.77 -7.69 -4.97
C ALA A 15 8.30 -9.03 -5.56
N PHE A 16 8.45 -10.13 -4.80
CA PHE A 16 7.94 -11.44 -5.20
C PHE A 16 6.41 -11.47 -5.31
N LEU A 17 5.67 -10.89 -4.36
CA LEU A 17 4.21 -10.81 -4.42
C LEU A 17 3.72 -9.93 -5.58
N CYS A 18 4.44 -8.85 -5.89
CA CYS A 18 4.19 -7.97 -7.03
C CYS A 18 4.24 -8.72 -8.37
N GLU A 19 4.96 -9.84 -8.48
CA GLU A 19 5.00 -10.63 -9.71
C GLU A 19 3.64 -11.15 -10.17
N MET A 20 2.67 -11.21 -9.27
CA MET A 20 1.30 -11.63 -9.56
C MET A 20 0.41 -10.49 -10.06
N GLU A 21 0.90 -9.24 -10.09
CA GLU A 21 0.16 -8.09 -10.64
C GLU A 21 -0.17 -8.31 -12.11
N LEU A 22 -1.38 -7.91 -12.51
CA LEU A 22 -1.82 -8.03 -13.89
C LEU A 22 -1.31 -6.86 -14.71
N VAL A 23 -0.59 -7.16 -15.80
CA VAL A 23 -0.13 -6.20 -16.79
C VAL A 23 -0.65 -6.56 -18.18
N THR A 24 -0.82 -5.55 -19.02
CA THR A 24 -1.32 -5.75 -20.39
C THR A 24 -0.16 -6.03 -21.34
N VAL A 25 -0.27 -7.09 -22.12
CA VAL A 25 0.72 -7.46 -23.15
C VAL A 25 0.09 -7.52 -24.54
N VAL A 26 0.91 -7.29 -25.55
CA VAL A 26 0.60 -7.57 -26.96
C VAL A 26 1.53 -8.69 -27.45
N PRO A 27 1.00 -9.90 -27.73
CA PRO A 27 1.81 -11.00 -28.21
C PRO A 27 2.31 -10.74 -29.64
N ARG A 28 3.51 -11.21 -29.95
CA ARG A 28 4.14 -11.12 -31.29
C ARG A 28 3.95 -12.39 -32.12
N GLN A 29 3.51 -13.47 -31.49
CA GLN A 29 3.23 -14.76 -32.11
C GLN A 29 2.04 -15.43 -31.43
N ARG A 30 1.39 -16.37 -32.11
CA ARG A 30 0.31 -17.17 -31.54
C ARG A 30 0.87 -18.12 -30.49
N LEU A 31 0.37 -18.04 -29.26
CA LEU A 31 0.73 -18.93 -28.16
C LEU A 31 -0.52 -19.66 -27.68
N GLU A 32 -0.43 -20.99 -27.62
CA GLU A 32 -1.50 -21.80 -27.03
C GLU A 32 -1.54 -21.64 -25.51
N SER A 33 -2.69 -21.93 -24.92
CA SER A 33 -2.90 -21.90 -23.47
C SER A 33 -1.99 -22.91 -22.77
N ILE A 34 -1.50 -22.55 -21.59
CA ILE A 34 -0.71 -23.42 -20.71
C ILE A 34 -1.59 -23.78 -19.51
N GLU A 35 -1.67 -25.07 -19.18
CA GLU A 35 -2.34 -25.53 -17.96
C GLU A 35 -1.40 -25.35 -16.77
N LEU A 36 -1.76 -24.46 -15.83
CA LEU A 36 -1.04 -24.22 -14.59
C LEU A 36 -1.86 -24.76 -13.41
N LEU A 37 -1.22 -24.87 -12.24
CA LEU A 37 -1.87 -25.34 -11.00
C LEU A 37 -3.11 -24.52 -10.63
N THR A 38 -3.09 -23.22 -10.92
CA THR A 38 -4.15 -22.27 -10.58
C THR A 38 -5.16 -22.04 -11.72
N GLY A 39 -5.02 -22.75 -12.84
CA GLY A 39 -5.88 -22.62 -14.02
C GLY A 39 -5.11 -22.47 -15.33
N THR A 40 -5.83 -22.31 -16.43
CA THR A 40 -5.24 -22.17 -17.76
C THR A 40 -4.91 -20.70 -18.06
N THR A 41 -3.77 -20.46 -18.71
CA THR A 41 -3.47 -19.13 -19.24
C THR A 41 -4.32 -18.83 -20.48
N PRO A 42 -4.67 -17.57 -20.75
CA PRO A 42 -5.41 -17.21 -21.95
C PRO A 42 -4.56 -17.53 -23.21
N ALA A 43 -5.19 -18.07 -24.25
CA ALA A 43 -4.53 -18.26 -25.54
C ALA A 43 -4.23 -16.89 -26.18
N LEU A 44 -2.97 -16.66 -26.54
CA LEU A 44 -2.51 -15.36 -27.00
C LEU A 44 -2.46 -15.31 -28.53
N ARG A 45 -3.18 -14.35 -29.13
CA ARG A 45 -3.27 -14.18 -30.58
C ARG A 45 -2.89 -12.75 -30.97
N PRO A 46 -1.81 -12.55 -31.74
CA PRO A 46 -1.47 -11.21 -32.22
C PRO A 46 -2.56 -10.62 -33.12
N PRO A 47 -2.82 -9.30 -33.08
CA PRO A 47 -2.25 -8.28 -32.16
C PRO A 47 -3.15 -8.01 -30.93
N HIS A 48 -4.00 -8.96 -30.53
CA HIS A 48 -4.96 -8.74 -29.45
C HIS A 48 -4.24 -8.61 -28.10
N ARG A 49 -4.63 -7.57 -27.35
CA ARG A 49 -4.16 -7.34 -25.98
C ARG A 49 -4.69 -8.44 -25.06
N SER A 50 -3.91 -8.79 -24.05
CA SER A 50 -4.32 -9.71 -23.00
C SER A 50 -3.66 -9.34 -21.69
N ASN A 51 -4.38 -9.52 -20.57
CA ASN A 51 -3.84 -9.28 -19.24
C ASN A 51 -3.23 -10.58 -18.71
N LEU A 52 -1.97 -10.51 -18.29
CA LEU A 52 -1.21 -11.63 -17.75
C LEU A 52 -0.54 -11.22 -16.43
N PRO A 53 -0.26 -12.17 -15.54
CA PRO A 53 0.62 -11.92 -14.40
C PRO A 53 1.98 -11.40 -14.86
N LEU A 54 2.55 -10.48 -14.10
CA LEU A 54 3.80 -9.79 -14.41
C LEU A 54 4.98 -10.76 -14.64
N TRP A 55 5.11 -11.83 -13.85
CA TRP A 55 6.16 -12.84 -14.07
C TRP A 55 6.11 -13.45 -15.48
N LEU A 56 4.90 -13.75 -15.97
CA LEU A 56 4.69 -14.36 -17.28
C LEU A 56 4.93 -13.34 -18.39
N ALA A 57 4.46 -12.11 -18.20
CA ALA A 57 4.71 -11.01 -19.13
C ALA A 57 6.21 -10.75 -19.32
N ILE A 58 6.97 -10.70 -18.22
CA ILE A 58 8.43 -10.52 -18.24
C ILE A 58 9.11 -11.72 -18.91
N LEU A 59 8.68 -12.95 -18.61
CA LEU A 59 9.22 -14.15 -19.26
C LEU A 59 9.04 -14.08 -20.79
N LEU A 60 7.83 -13.73 -21.26
CA LEU A 60 7.53 -13.59 -22.68
C LEU A 60 8.30 -12.43 -23.33
N LYS A 61 8.48 -11.31 -22.62
CA LYS A 61 9.29 -10.17 -23.07
C LYS A 61 10.76 -10.55 -23.23
N LYS A 62 11.37 -11.24 -22.25
CA LYS A 62 12.75 -11.75 -22.31
C LYS A 62 12.96 -12.69 -23.51
N GLN A 63 11.94 -13.48 -23.84
CA GLN A 63 11.93 -14.37 -25.01
C GLN A 63 11.59 -13.66 -26.34
N ARG A 64 11.36 -12.34 -26.33
CA ARG A 64 10.92 -11.52 -27.48
C ARG A 64 9.60 -11.98 -28.12
N ARG A 65 8.72 -12.62 -27.33
CA ARG A 65 7.43 -13.18 -27.78
C ARG A 65 6.24 -12.25 -27.52
N ALA A 66 6.41 -11.22 -26.69
CA ALA A 66 5.40 -10.21 -26.41
C ALA A 66 6.06 -8.85 -26.13
N ASN A 67 5.33 -7.78 -26.39
CA ASN A 67 5.63 -6.45 -25.89
C ASN A 67 4.67 -6.13 -24.74
N ILE A 68 5.13 -5.38 -23.75
CA ILE A 68 4.32 -4.94 -22.61
C ILE A 68 3.74 -3.57 -22.96
N VAL A 69 2.47 -3.35 -22.67
CA VAL A 69 1.85 -2.02 -22.77
C VAL A 69 1.98 -1.38 -21.38
N PRO A 70 2.76 -0.30 -21.22
CA PRO A 70 2.92 0.32 -19.91
C PRO A 70 1.58 0.89 -19.41
N PRO A 71 1.28 0.79 -18.11
CA PRO A 71 0.08 1.37 -17.55
C PRO A 71 0.13 2.91 -17.64
N PRO A 72 -1.01 3.61 -17.83
CA PRO A 72 -1.02 5.06 -18.04
C PRO A 72 -0.41 5.91 -16.93
N TRP A 73 -0.43 5.46 -15.68
CA TRP A 73 0.19 6.16 -14.55
C TRP A 73 1.73 6.16 -14.61
N LEU A 74 2.34 5.22 -15.35
CA LEU A 74 3.80 5.12 -15.52
C LEU A 74 4.32 6.03 -16.67
N HIS A 75 3.43 6.76 -17.34
CA HIS A 75 3.81 7.73 -18.36
C HIS A 75 4.54 8.93 -17.70
N PRO A 76 5.59 9.51 -18.34
CA PRO A 76 6.33 10.63 -17.76
C PRO A 76 5.44 11.82 -17.41
N ASP A 77 4.48 12.19 -18.26
CA ASP A 77 3.55 13.30 -17.97
C ASP A 77 2.69 13.02 -16.73
N SER A 78 2.14 11.80 -16.61
CA SER A 78 1.36 11.37 -15.46
C SER A 78 2.17 11.42 -14.16
N LEU A 79 3.44 10.96 -14.21
CA LEU A 79 4.33 10.99 -13.05
C LEU A 79 4.71 12.42 -12.67
N ARG A 80 4.93 13.33 -13.63
CA ARG A 80 5.18 14.75 -13.34
C ARG A 80 3.97 15.38 -12.64
N ASP A 81 2.77 15.08 -13.11
CA ASP A 81 1.54 15.58 -12.50
C ASP A 81 1.35 15.05 -11.07
N ILE A 82 1.61 13.76 -10.86
CA ILE A 82 1.57 13.14 -9.52
C ILE A 82 2.60 13.77 -8.58
N VAL A 83 3.86 13.93 -9.02
CA VAL A 83 4.92 14.56 -8.22
C VAL A 83 4.54 16.01 -7.91
N HIS A 84 4.02 16.76 -8.88
CA HIS A 84 3.57 18.15 -8.66
C HIS A 84 2.41 18.20 -7.65
N GLN A 85 1.43 17.31 -7.80
CA GLN A 85 0.31 17.21 -6.86
C GLN A 85 0.82 16.93 -5.44
N GLU A 86 1.73 15.97 -5.27
CA GLU A 86 2.24 15.56 -3.97
C GLU A 86 3.20 16.55 -3.31
N THR A 87 3.81 17.46 -4.07
CA THR A 87 4.79 18.44 -3.56
C THR A 87 4.22 19.86 -3.44
N MET A 88 3.32 20.26 -4.34
CA MET A 88 2.81 21.63 -4.41
C MET A 88 1.35 21.75 -3.95
N VAL A 89 0.48 20.79 -4.30
CA VAL A 89 -0.97 20.90 -4.09
C VAL A 89 -1.39 20.27 -2.77
N ASP A 90 -1.14 18.97 -2.61
CA ASP A 90 -1.46 18.20 -1.41
C ASP A 90 -0.18 17.62 -0.79
N ARG A 91 0.42 18.41 0.10
CA ARG A 91 1.68 18.07 0.78
C ARG A 91 1.50 17.04 1.90
N LYS A 92 0.27 16.88 2.40
CA LYS A 92 -0.03 15.99 3.54
C LYS A 92 -0.54 14.65 3.07
N GLY A 93 -1.33 14.63 1.99
CA GLY A 93 -1.87 13.42 1.40
C GLY A 93 -0.91 12.71 0.45
N TRP A 94 -1.36 11.53 0.05
CA TRP A 94 -0.74 10.66 -0.95
C TRP A 94 -1.57 10.73 -2.23
N ALA A 95 -0.95 10.47 -3.38
CA ALA A 95 -1.73 10.20 -4.59
C ALA A 95 -2.74 9.07 -4.32
N PRO A 96 -3.99 9.21 -4.80
CA PRO A 96 -5.03 8.25 -4.49
C PRO A 96 -4.72 6.89 -5.13
N PRO A 97 -5.14 5.77 -4.51
CA PRO A 97 -5.11 4.48 -5.17
C PRO A 97 -6.15 4.45 -6.31
N PRO A 98 -5.95 3.60 -7.34
CA PRO A 98 -6.94 3.38 -8.39
C PRO A 98 -8.31 3.04 -7.79
N PRO A 99 -9.41 3.56 -8.37
CA PRO A 99 -10.73 3.26 -7.88
C PRO A 99 -10.99 1.75 -8.06
N PRO A 100 -11.62 1.09 -7.08
CA PRO A 100 -11.93 -0.32 -7.20
C PRO A 100 -12.91 -0.54 -8.36
N PRO A 101 -12.84 -1.69 -9.07
CA PRO A 101 -13.70 -1.98 -10.22
C PRO A 101 -15.19 -2.08 -9.84
N ALA A 102 -15.50 -2.29 -8.56
CA ALA A 102 -16.84 -2.18 -8.00
C ALA A 102 -16.83 -1.50 -6.63
N ARG A 103 -18.01 -1.10 -6.15
CA ARG A 103 -18.15 -0.56 -4.79
C ARG A 103 -17.68 -1.59 -3.76
N ALA A 104 -16.88 -1.12 -2.81
CA ALA A 104 -16.43 -1.94 -1.71
C ALA A 104 -17.60 -2.31 -0.77
N ASP A 105 -17.53 -3.47 -0.14
CA ASP A 105 -18.44 -3.85 0.94
C ASP A 105 -18.22 -2.97 2.19
N SER A 106 -19.04 -3.17 3.24
CA SER A 106 -18.90 -2.44 4.52
C SER A 106 -17.56 -2.70 5.24
N ARG A 107 -16.77 -3.67 4.78
CA ARG A 107 -15.44 -4.02 5.29
C ARG A 107 -14.31 -3.50 4.39
N GLY A 108 -14.61 -2.77 3.32
CA GLY A 108 -13.62 -2.19 2.42
C GLY A 108 -13.12 -3.14 1.32
N ASN A 109 -13.71 -4.32 1.16
CA ASN A 109 -13.32 -5.27 0.12
C ASN A 109 -14.00 -4.93 -1.21
N ALA A 110 -13.22 -4.81 -2.29
CA ALA A 110 -13.78 -4.74 -3.63
C ALA A 110 -14.21 -6.14 -4.08
N ARG A 111 -15.45 -6.29 -4.57
CA ARG A 111 -15.96 -7.56 -5.13
C ARG A 111 -16.07 -7.44 -6.64
N ASN A 112 -15.82 -8.52 -7.37
CA ASN A 112 -16.10 -8.54 -8.81
C ASN A 112 -17.61 -8.77 -9.03
N PRO A 113 -18.36 -7.88 -9.72
CA PRO A 113 -19.79 -8.07 -9.99
C PRO A 113 -20.10 -9.28 -10.88
N PHE A 114 -19.09 -9.82 -11.58
CA PHE A 114 -19.22 -10.86 -12.60
C PHE A 114 -18.58 -12.21 -12.19
N MET A 115 -17.98 -12.29 -11.00
CA MET A 115 -17.46 -13.53 -10.42
C MET A 115 -18.22 -13.87 -9.14
N ASP A 116 -18.03 -15.10 -8.63
CA ASP A 116 -18.69 -15.58 -7.42
C ASP A 116 -18.43 -14.64 -6.22
N ASP A 117 -19.44 -14.46 -5.38
CA ASP A 117 -19.53 -13.43 -4.33
C ASP A 117 -18.44 -13.55 -3.23
N GLU A 118 -17.67 -14.64 -3.26
CA GLU A 118 -16.55 -14.97 -2.37
C GLU A 118 -15.21 -14.35 -2.81
N THR A 119 -15.08 -13.89 -4.06
CA THR A 119 -13.80 -13.40 -4.60
C THR A 119 -13.51 -11.94 -4.21
N VAL A 120 -12.75 -11.77 -3.13
CA VAL A 120 -12.21 -10.47 -2.72
C VAL A 120 -11.10 -10.04 -3.69
N LEU A 121 -11.26 -8.87 -4.31
CA LEU A 121 -10.25 -8.24 -5.14
C LEU A 121 -9.36 -7.35 -4.28
N SER A 122 -8.17 -7.84 -3.96
CA SER A 122 -7.06 -7.06 -3.38
C SER A 122 -5.85 -7.12 -4.30
N PRO A 123 -4.89 -6.18 -4.19
CA PRO A 123 -3.57 -6.39 -4.79
C PRO A 123 -2.99 -7.74 -4.33
N PRO A 124 -2.32 -8.50 -5.20
CA PRO A 124 -1.95 -8.17 -6.57
C PRO A 124 -2.99 -8.53 -7.65
N PHE A 125 -4.20 -8.94 -7.26
CA PHE A 125 -5.24 -9.44 -8.18
C PHE A 125 -6.20 -8.36 -8.70
N LEU A 126 -5.88 -7.08 -8.46
CA LEU A 126 -6.60 -5.95 -9.04
C LEU A 126 -5.98 -5.56 -10.39
N PRO A 127 -6.78 -5.18 -11.41
CA PRO A 127 -6.27 -4.74 -12.71
C PRO A 127 -5.68 -3.31 -12.67
N SER A 128 -4.99 -2.95 -11.60
CA SER A 128 -4.45 -1.62 -11.31
C SER A 128 -3.20 -1.28 -12.12
N CYS A 129 -2.54 -2.28 -12.70
CA CYS A 129 -1.30 -2.15 -13.47
C CYS A 129 -1.49 -2.46 -14.96
N THR A 130 -2.74 -2.44 -15.43
CA THR A 130 -3.12 -2.72 -16.83
C THR A 130 -3.18 -1.44 -17.68
N SER A 131 -3.38 -1.58 -18.99
CA SER A 131 -3.55 -0.43 -19.90
C SER A 131 -4.79 0.41 -19.60
N ASP A 132 -5.75 -0.14 -18.85
CA ASP A 132 -7.01 0.51 -18.51
C ASP A 132 -6.94 1.21 -17.15
N ALA A 133 -5.77 1.17 -16.48
CA ALA A 133 -5.56 1.85 -15.21
C ALA A 133 -5.61 3.39 -15.38
N PRO A 134 -6.15 4.12 -14.38
CA PRO A 134 -6.18 5.57 -14.41
C PRO A 134 -4.76 6.17 -14.37
N ALA A 135 -4.54 7.24 -15.13
CA ALA A 135 -3.24 7.93 -15.19
C ALA A 135 -2.89 8.69 -13.90
N GLY A 136 -3.88 9.23 -13.19
CA GLY A 136 -3.69 10.07 -11.99
C GLY A 136 -3.77 9.31 -10.65
N ALA A 137 -3.61 7.98 -10.65
CA ALA A 137 -3.68 7.17 -9.44
C ALA A 137 -2.52 6.18 -9.37
N LEU A 138 -2.00 5.93 -8.17
CA LEU A 138 -0.87 5.02 -7.95
C LEU A 138 -1.32 3.68 -7.36
N PRO A 139 -1.06 2.55 -8.05
CA PRO A 139 -1.35 1.22 -7.51
C PRO A 139 -0.58 0.91 -6.22
N TYR A 140 -1.03 -0.11 -5.49
CA TYR A 140 -0.37 -0.53 -4.25
C TYR A 140 1.09 -0.97 -4.47
N HIS A 141 1.38 -1.69 -5.57
CA HIS A 141 2.74 -2.12 -5.95
C HIS A 141 3.37 -1.21 -7.02
N TRP A 142 3.06 0.10 -7.02
CA TRP A 142 3.50 1.02 -8.09
C TRP A 142 5.03 1.02 -8.29
N PHE A 143 5.81 0.93 -7.22
CA PHE A 143 7.26 1.04 -7.29
C PHE A 143 7.89 -0.25 -7.82
N GLU A 144 7.43 -1.39 -7.32
CA GLU A 144 7.94 -2.72 -7.69
C GLU A 144 7.61 -3.04 -9.16
N VAL A 145 6.37 -2.77 -9.59
CA VAL A 145 5.97 -2.91 -10.99
C VAL A 145 6.83 -2.01 -11.88
N ALA A 146 7.01 -0.75 -11.50
CA ALA A 146 7.80 0.19 -12.29
C ALA A 146 9.26 -0.26 -12.44
N GLU A 147 9.93 -0.64 -11.34
CA GLU A 147 11.32 -1.13 -11.36
C GLU A 147 11.46 -2.39 -12.22
N MET A 148 10.55 -3.37 -12.07
CA MET A 148 10.53 -4.60 -12.85
C MET A 148 10.37 -4.34 -14.36
N LEU A 149 9.44 -3.46 -14.73
CA LEU A 149 9.20 -3.08 -16.12
C LEU A 149 10.38 -2.27 -16.70
N LEU A 150 10.96 -1.34 -15.94
CA LEU A 150 12.14 -0.58 -16.37
C LEU A 150 13.40 -1.46 -16.48
N ALA A 151 13.50 -2.55 -15.71
CA ALA A 151 14.62 -3.48 -15.80
C ALA A 151 14.52 -4.40 -17.03
N HIS A 152 13.31 -4.78 -17.47
CA HIS A 152 13.12 -5.84 -18.47
C HIS A 152 12.38 -5.42 -19.74
N ALA A 153 11.71 -4.27 -19.72
CA ALA A 153 10.88 -3.77 -20.81
C ALA A 153 11.02 -2.24 -20.99
N SER A 154 12.19 -1.67 -20.68
CA SER A 154 12.42 -0.23 -20.84
C SER A 154 12.29 0.28 -22.28
N ASP A 155 12.38 -0.60 -23.26
CA ASP A 155 12.14 -0.31 -24.68
C ASP A 155 10.65 -0.13 -25.02
N ASP A 156 9.74 -0.63 -24.17
CA ASP A 156 8.29 -0.42 -24.31
C ASP A 156 7.80 0.84 -23.55
N ILE A 157 8.68 1.51 -22.79
CA ILE A 157 8.34 2.67 -21.94
C ILE A 157 8.83 3.97 -22.57
N SER A 158 7.92 4.93 -22.73
CA SER A 158 8.23 6.30 -23.19
C SER A 158 9.18 7.01 -22.22
N SER A 159 10.28 7.55 -22.73
CA SER A 159 11.27 8.31 -21.94
C SER A 159 11.73 7.58 -20.66
N SER A 160 12.13 6.31 -20.76
CA SER A 160 12.43 5.46 -19.59
C SER A 160 13.52 6.01 -18.64
N SER A 161 14.44 6.86 -19.12
CA SER A 161 15.41 7.55 -18.27
C SER A 161 14.76 8.61 -17.37
N GLU A 162 13.82 9.37 -17.93
CA GLU A 162 13.04 10.38 -17.21
C GLU A 162 12.11 9.72 -16.19
N VAL A 163 11.41 8.66 -16.60
CA VAL A 163 10.54 7.87 -15.71
C VAL A 163 11.32 7.38 -14.49
N ARG A 164 12.55 6.87 -14.66
CA ARG A 164 13.43 6.49 -13.54
C ARG A 164 13.75 7.65 -12.61
N SER A 165 13.93 8.87 -13.14
CA SER A 165 14.18 10.04 -12.31
C SER A 165 12.94 10.40 -11.49
N LEU A 166 11.78 10.49 -12.16
CA LEU A 166 10.52 10.87 -11.52
C LEU A 166 10.09 9.87 -10.44
N LEU A 167 10.32 8.57 -10.65
CA LEU A 167 10.03 7.54 -9.64
C LEU A 167 10.92 7.68 -8.39
N ARG A 168 12.21 8.03 -8.57
CA ARG A 168 13.12 8.30 -7.44
C ARG A 168 12.69 9.56 -6.68
N ASP A 169 12.38 10.63 -7.39
CA ASP A 169 11.91 11.88 -6.78
C ASP A 169 10.62 11.62 -5.99
N LEU A 170 9.68 10.87 -6.57
CA LEU A 170 8.44 10.46 -5.91
C LEU A 170 8.69 9.59 -4.68
N GLN A 171 9.57 8.58 -4.77
CA GLN A 171 9.94 7.73 -3.63
C GLN A 171 10.55 8.57 -2.50
N GLU A 172 11.42 9.53 -2.80
CA GLU A 172 12.05 10.40 -1.80
C GLU A 172 11.02 11.30 -1.11
N VAL A 173 10.15 11.96 -1.88
CA VAL A 173 9.04 12.77 -1.37
C VAL A 173 8.15 11.94 -0.45
N ARG A 174 7.80 10.74 -0.87
CA ARG A 174 6.90 9.84 -0.13
C ARG A 174 7.55 9.25 1.11
N ALA A 175 8.83 8.89 1.06
CA ALA A 175 9.58 8.48 2.24
C ALA A 175 9.72 9.62 3.28
N ALA A 176 9.89 10.86 2.83
CA ALA A 176 9.90 12.02 3.73
C ALA A 176 8.54 12.22 4.41
N LYS A 177 7.43 12.13 3.67
CA LYS A 177 6.07 12.18 4.23
C LYS A 177 5.81 11.06 5.24
N MET A 178 6.23 9.83 4.96
CA MET A 178 6.08 8.69 5.90
C MET A 178 6.79 8.95 7.23
N ARG A 179 7.96 9.60 7.23
CA ARG A 179 8.66 9.97 8.47
C ARG A 179 7.98 11.13 9.19
N SER A 180 7.48 12.11 8.46
CA SER A 180 6.77 13.26 9.05
C SER A 180 5.41 12.87 9.63
N SER A 181 4.74 11.83 9.10
CA SER A 181 3.44 11.40 9.64
C SER A 181 3.55 10.86 11.07
N THR A 182 4.68 10.23 11.44
CA THR A 182 4.90 9.74 12.80
C THR A 182 5.16 10.84 13.82
N ALA A 183 5.68 12.00 13.41
CA ALA A 183 5.90 13.13 14.32
C ALA A 183 4.58 13.70 14.87
N GLN A 184 3.46 13.51 14.16
CA GLN A 184 2.14 13.94 14.62
C GLN A 184 1.60 13.10 15.78
N LEU A 185 2.23 11.95 16.09
CA LEU A 185 1.85 11.08 17.21
C LEU A 185 2.37 11.59 18.57
N GLU A 186 3.22 12.62 18.59
CA GLU A 186 3.76 13.22 19.81
C GLU A 186 2.67 13.85 20.71
N GLY A 187 1.56 14.30 20.12
CA GLY A 187 0.43 14.90 20.84
C GLY A 187 -0.58 13.89 21.41
N GLY A 188 -0.31 12.59 21.31
CA GLY A 188 -1.21 11.51 21.74
C GLY A 188 -1.76 10.68 20.57
N VAL A 189 -2.11 9.42 20.84
CA VAL A 189 -2.61 8.44 19.86
C VAL A 189 -4.14 8.52 19.71
N ASP A 190 -4.71 9.72 19.61
CA ASP A 190 -6.17 9.89 19.49
C ASP A 190 -6.63 9.96 18.01
N GLY A 191 -5.68 9.95 17.07
CA GLY A 191 -5.94 10.02 15.63
C GLY A 191 -5.71 8.70 14.89
N VAL A 192 -6.64 8.33 14.01
CA VAL A 192 -6.42 7.28 13.00
C VAL A 192 -5.48 7.83 11.91
N MET A 193 -4.25 7.30 11.84
CA MET A 193 -3.35 7.60 10.71
C MET A 193 -3.92 6.97 9.43
N SER A 194 -4.33 7.80 8.47
CA SER A 194 -4.74 7.32 7.15
C SER A 194 -3.53 6.85 6.34
N LEU A 195 -3.50 5.56 6.01
CA LEU A 195 -2.54 4.94 5.10
C LEU A 195 -3.08 4.83 3.66
N ARG A 196 -4.16 5.55 3.34
CA ARG A 196 -4.75 5.51 2.00
C ARG A 196 -3.76 6.06 0.99
N GLY A 197 -3.41 5.24 0.00
CA GLY A 197 -2.50 5.59 -1.07
C GLY A 197 -1.06 5.21 -0.81
N VAL A 198 -0.69 4.76 0.40
CA VAL A 198 0.66 4.24 0.70
C VAL A 198 0.89 2.91 -0.03
N GLY A 199 2.06 2.77 -0.65
CA GLY A 199 2.46 1.60 -1.43
C GLY A 199 3.06 0.48 -0.57
N ALA A 200 3.21 -0.69 -1.18
CA ALA A 200 3.70 -1.90 -0.52
C ALA A 200 5.16 -1.76 -0.07
N MET A 201 6.07 -1.30 -0.94
CA MET A 201 7.47 -1.04 -0.60
C MET A 201 7.60 -0.06 0.56
N GLU A 202 6.86 1.04 0.49
CA GLU A 202 6.88 2.11 1.49
C GLU A 202 6.45 1.58 2.85
N LEU A 203 5.43 0.72 2.87
CA LEU A 203 4.97 0.05 4.08
C LEU A 203 6.02 -0.93 4.58
N ALA A 204 6.60 -1.77 3.73
CA ALA A 204 7.62 -2.75 4.12
C ALA A 204 8.85 -2.08 4.76
N GLU A 205 9.31 -0.96 4.21
CA GLU A 205 10.47 -0.22 4.73
C GLU A 205 10.15 0.53 6.03
N SER A 206 8.96 1.14 6.13
CA SER A 206 8.60 1.99 7.27
C SER A 206 7.93 1.25 8.44
N ARG A 207 7.35 0.06 8.20
CA ARG A 207 6.51 -0.66 9.18
C ARG A 207 7.20 -0.87 10.51
N GLY A 208 8.45 -1.34 10.51
CA GLY A 208 9.19 -1.62 11.74
C GLY A 208 9.34 -0.37 12.61
N PHE A 209 9.70 0.74 11.99
CA PHE A 209 9.84 2.04 12.66
C PHE A 209 8.50 2.56 13.18
N VAL A 210 7.47 2.62 12.32
CA VAL A 210 6.15 3.16 12.67
C VAL A 210 5.52 2.37 13.82
N ILE A 211 5.55 1.04 13.77
CA ILE A 211 5.02 0.20 14.85
C ILE A 211 5.81 0.42 16.13
N GLY A 212 7.14 0.56 16.05
CA GLY A 212 7.98 0.86 17.21
C GLY A 212 7.60 2.17 17.90
N VAL A 213 7.38 3.24 17.12
CA VAL A 213 6.93 4.53 17.64
C VAL A 213 5.54 4.42 18.27
N VAL A 214 4.57 3.86 17.55
CA VAL A 214 3.17 3.73 18.03
C VAL A 214 3.10 2.90 19.31
N GLU A 215 3.82 1.78 19.38
CA GLU A 215 3.87 0.95 20.58
C GLU A 215 4.57 1.67 21.74
N GLY A 216 5.61 2.46 21.46
CA GLY A 216 6.28 3.31 22.44
C GLY A 216 5.34 4.35 23.05
N VAL A 217 4.64 5.11 22.20
CA VAL A 217 3.65 6.11 22.66
C VAL A 217 2.52 5.44 23.43
N ARG A 218 2.03 4.28 22.97
CA ARG A 218 0.99 3.52 23.67
C ARG A 218 1.41 3.09 25.07
N LYS A 219 2.65 2.60 25.23
CA LYS A 219 3.19 2.20 26.54
C LYS A 219 3.35 3.38 27.48
N LEU A 220 3.84 4.51 26.98
CA LEU A 220 3.97 5.75 27.77
C LEU A 220 2.59 6.29 28.18
N GLY A 221 1.62 6.29 27.27
CA GLY A 221 0.24 6.69 27.56
C GLY A 221 -0.43 5.77 28.60
N ALA A 222 -0.26 4.46 28.49
CA ALA A 222 -0.78 3.52 29.48
C ALA A 222 -0.12 3.72 30.86
N SER A 223 1.20 3.90 30.90
CA SER A 223 1.94 4.12 32.14
C SER A 223 1.57 5.43 32.84
N THR A 224 1.34 6.50 32.07
CA THR A 224 0.94 7.80 32.62
C THR A 224 -0.49 7.76 33.16
N GLU A 225 -1.41 7.10 32.46
CA GLU A 225 -2.79 6.93 32.92
C GLU A 225 -2.88 6.05 34.19
N THR A 226 -2.05 5.00 34.30
CA THR A 226 -2.01 4.20 35.54
C THR A 226 -1.53 5.03 36.73
N THR A 227 -0.48 5.84 36.56
CA THR A 227 0.00 6.73 37.63
C THR A 227 -1.05 7.77 38.02
N ARG A 228 -1.73 8.38 37.05
CA ARG A 228 -2.83 9.32 37.31
C ARG A 228 -3.95 8.67 38.12
N ARG A 229 -4.31 7.42 37.80
CA ARG A 229 -5.35 6.68 38.51
C ARG A 229 -4.93 6.30 39.94
N GLU A 230 -3.67 5.91 40.14
CA GLU A 230 -3.11 5.65 41.48
C GLU A 230 -3.15 6.91 42.36
N GLU A 231 -2.78 8.07 41.82
CA GLU A 231 -2.85 9.36 42.53
C GLU A 231 -4.30 9.77 42.88
N GLU A 232 -5.27 9.49 41.99
CA GLU A 232 -6.70 9.73 42.25
C GLU A 232 -7.27 8.79 43.32
N GLU A 233 -6.85 7.53 43.34
CA GLU A 233 -7.24 6.54 44.36
C GLU A 233 -6.62 6.87 45.73
N GLU A 234 -5.40 7.43 45.77
CA GLU A 234 -4.75 7.89 47.00
C GLU A 234 -5.32 9.22 47.55
N GLY A 235 -5.76 10.12 46.68
CA GLY A 235 -6.34 11.42 47.06
C GLY A 235 -7.82 11.39 47.49
N GLY A 236 -8.58 10.36 47.10
CA GLY A 236 -10.01 10.23 47.41
C GLY A 236 -10.34 9.73 48.83
N GLY A 237 -9.34 9.44 49.66
CA GLY A 237 -9.51 8.86 51.01
C GLY A 237 -9.67 9.85 52.16
N GLN A 238 -9.81 11.15 51.91
CA GLN A 238 -9.69 12.18 52.97
C GLN A 238 -10.82 13.22 53.05
N GLU A 239 -12.00 12.96 52.49
CA GLU A 239 -13.20 13.79 52.69
C GLU A 239 -14.49 12.95 52.86
N SER A 240 -14.60 12.19 53.96
CA SER A 240 -15.89 11.83 54.57
C SER A 240 -15.68 11.08 55.89
N ASP A 241 -15.52 11.79 57.01
CA ASP A 241 -15.89 11.30 58.36
C ASP A 241 -15.73 12.37 59.46
N GLU A 242 -16.07 13.65 59.18
CA GLU A 242 -16.20 14.67 60.24
C GLU A 242 -17.48 15.50 60.08
N GLN A 243 -18.61 14.92 60.49
CA GLN A 243 -19.86 15.59 60.93
C GLN A 243 -20.86 14.45 61.25
N SER A 244 -21.44 14.24 62.43
CA SER A 244 -21.56 15.04 63.65
C SER A 244 -22.22 14.13 64.71
N ASP A 245 -21.44 13.58 65.64
CA ASP A 245 -21.98 12.93 66.86
C ASP A 245 -21.87 13.93 68.03
N GLU A 246 -22.68 15.00 67.96
CA GLU A 246 -23.00 15.83 69.12
C GLU A 246 -24.49 16.21 69.06
N ASP A 247 -25.36 15.26 69.43
CA ASP A 247 -26.66 15.59 70.01
C ASP A 247 -26.78 14.90 71.37
N MET A 248 -26.83 15.74 72.41
CA MET A 248 -26.78 15.40 73.82
C MET A 248 -28.18 15.48 74.42
N GLY A 249 -28.58 14.45 75.16
CA GLY A 249 -29.34 14.62 76.40
C GLY A 249 -30.83 14.24 76.38
N LEU A 250 -31.20 13.58 77.48
CA LEU A 250 -32.55 13.23 77.94
C LEU A 250 -33.44 14.46 78.20
#